data_AF-A0A3D0Z6K8-F1
#
_entry.id   AF-A0A3D0Z6K8-F1
#
_cell.length_a   1.000
_cell.length_b   1.000
_cell.length_c   1.000
_cell.angle_alpha   90.00
_cell.angle_beta   90.00
_cell.angle_gamma   90.00
#
_symmetry.space_group_name_H-M   'P 1'
#
loop_
_entity.id
_entity.type
_entity.pdbx_description
1 polymer ?
#
loop_
_entity_poly.entity_id
_entity_poly.type
_entity_poly.pdbx_seq_one_letter_code
_entity_poly.pdbx_strand_id
1 'polypeptide(L)'
;YHAFGHSSEKGVINIRVLEREGRLIMEIEDNGVGISKERLGEIERGEVGSESGIGIRNVSSRIQIYFGQDYGVSIQSVPDEGTLIRITLPTEITGEDILE
;
A
#
# COMPACT_ATOMS: atom_id res chain seq x y z
N TYR A 1 4.61 -15.86 5.12
CA TYR A 1 5.91 -15.18 5.39
C TYR A 1 6.59 -15.08 4.03
N HIS A 2 6.36 -14.00 3.28
CA HIS A 2 6.74 -13.92 1.84
C HIS A 2 7.67 -12.75 1.49
N ALA A 3 7.66 -11.65 2.25
CA ALA A 3 8.41 -10.43 1.90
C ALA A 3 9.93 -10.65 1.81
N PHE A 4 10.54 -11.39 2.73
CA PHE A 4 12.02 -11.47 2.84
C PHE A 4 12.66 -12.75 2.28
N GLY A 5 11.87 -13.67 1.71
CA GLY A 5 12.37 -14.94 1.15
C GLY A 5 13.33 -15.69 2.08
N HIS A 6 14.30 -16.39 1.49
CA HIS A 6 15.48 -16.96 2.17
C HIS A 6 16.72 -16.09 1.94
N SER A 7 16.58 -14.76 1.98
CA SER A 7 17.72 -13.85 1.83
C SER A 7 18.68 -13.99 3.02
N SER A 8 19.99 -13.95 2.75
CA SER A 8 21.03 -13.85 3.79
C SER A 8 21.11 -12.47 4.42
N GLU A 9 20.47 -11.47 3.81
CA GLU A 9 20.40 -10.11 4.33
C GLU A 9 19.31 -9.99 5.40
N LYS A 10 19.55 -9.09 6.36
CA LYS A 10 18.57 -8.79 7.40
C LYS A 10 17.36 -8.10 6.76
N GLY A 11 16.18 -8.71 6.91
CA GLY A 11 14.93 -8.06 6.54
C GLY A 11 14.67 -6.82 7.39
N VAL A 12 14.38 -5.72 6.72
CA VAL A 12 14.09 -4.41 7.30
C VAL A 12 12.73 -3.95 6.81
N ILE A 13 11.91 -3.45 7.73
CA ILE A 13 10.69 -2.70 7.41
C ILE A 13 10.88 -1.29 7.95
N ASN A 14 10.79 -0.29 7.08
CA ASN A 14 10.77 1.12 7.42
C ASN A 14 9.33 1.63 7.34
N ILE A 15 8.86 2.25 8.41
CA ILE A 15 7.55 2.91 8.43
C ILE A 15 7.78 4.39 8.66
N ARG A 16 7.25 5.23 7.76
CA ARG A 16 7.35 6.69 7.82
C ARG A 16 5.97 7.29 7.68
N VAL A 17 5.70 8.36 8.42
CA VAL A 17 4.47 9.13 8.31
C VAL A 17 4.86 10.58 8.12
N LEU A 18 4.34 11.22 7.08
CA LEU A 18 4.59 12.62 6.77
C LEU A 18 3.30 13.30 6.32
N GLU A 19 3.20 14.59 6.64
CA GLU A 19 2.17 15.45 6.10
C GLU A 19 2.73 16.25 4.93
N ARG A 20 2.01 16.27 3.81
CA ARG A 20 2.38 17.04 2.62
C ARG A 20 1.14 17.48 1.86
N GLU A 21 1.05 18.78 1.56
CA GLU A 21 0.00 19.35 0.71
C GLU A 21 -1.43 18.99 1.19
N GLY A 22 -1.68 19.05 2.50
CA GLY A 22 -2.98 18.71 3.10
C GLY A 22 -3.30 17.21 3.13
N ARG A 23 -2.29 16.35 2.92
CA ARG A 23 -2.44 14.90 2.92
C ARG A 23 -1.51 14.26 3.93
N LEU A 24 -2.02 13.26 4.64
CA LEU A 24 -1.25 12.35 5.46
C LEU A 24 -0.78 11.21 4.57
N ILE A 25 0.54 11.05 4.47
CA ILE A 25 1.19 10.02 3.67
C ILE A 25 1.90 9.07 4.63
N MET A 26 1.43 7.84 4.69
CA MET A 26 2.10 6.74 5.40
C MET A 26 2.81 5.85 4.39
N GLU A 27 4.11 5.69 4.57
CA GLU A 27 4.96 4.85 3.75
C GLU A 27 5.41 3.64 4.57
N ILE A 28 5.24 2.45 4.00
CA ILE A 28 5.69 1.17 4.55
C ILE A 28 6.59 0.54 3.49
N GLU A 29 7.88 0.48 3.78
CA GLU A 29 8.91 0.03 2.86
C GLU A 29 9.63 -1.19 3.42
N ASP A 30 9.77 -2.24 2.62
CA ASP A 30 10.63 -3.38 2.92
C ASP A 30 11.74 -3.54 1.89
N ASN A 31 12.90 -4.07 2.31
CA ASN A 31 14.01 -4.46 1.44
C ASN A 31 13.94 -5.94 1.01
N GLY A 32 12.72 -6.46 0.86
CA GLY A 32 12.46 -7.85 0.53
C GLY A 32 12.70 -8.21 -0.93
N VAL A 33 12.15 -9.35 -1.35
CA VAL A 33 12.27 -9.89 -2.73
C VAL A 33 11.46 -9.09 -3.76
N GLY A 34 10.66 -8.12 -3.33
CA GLY A 34 9.77 -7.35 -4.18
C GLY A 34 8.67 -8.18 -4.86
N ILE A 35 8.02 -7.55 -5.84
CA ILE A 35 6.85 -8.05 -6.56
C ILE A 35 7.09 -7.83 -8.06
N SER A 36 6.86 -8.87 -8.86
CA SER A 36 6.96 -8.75 -10.31
C SER A 36 5.89 -7.81 -10.87
N LYS A 37 6.18 -7.15 -12.01
CA LYS A 37 5.21 -6.27 -12.68
C LYS A 37 3.90 -6.97 -13.03
N GLU A 38 3.98 -8.23 -13.44
CA GLU A 38 2.81 -9.05 -13.74
C GLU A 38 1.94 -9.22 -12.48
N ARG A 39 2.55 -9.60 -11.36
CA ARG A 39 1.87 -9.76 -10.08
C ARG A 39 1.33 -8.46 -9.51
N LEU A 40 2.05 -7.34 -9.68
CA LEU A 40 1.52 -6.01 -9.35
C LEU A 40 0.25 -5.72 -10.16
N GLY A 41 0.27 -5.99 -11.47
CA GLY A 41 -0.90 -5.84 -12.31
C GLY A 41 -2.07 -6.74 -11.88
N GLU A 42 -1.81 -7.97 -11.47
CA GLU A 42 -2.85 -8.86 -10.90
C GLU A 42 -3.45 -8.30 -9.61
N ILE A 43 -2.61 -7.73 -8.73
CA ILE A 43 -3.05 -7.10 -7.47
C ILE A 43 -3.92 -5.88 -7.76
N GLU A 44 -3.52 -5.03 -8.71
CA GLU A 44 -4.27 -3.85 -9.13
C GLU A 44 -5.61 -4.20 -9.77
N ARG A 45 -5.65 -5.23 -10.62
CA ARG A 45 -6.90 -5.75 -11.22
C ARG A 45 -7.74 -6.56 -10.22
N GLY A 46 -7.13 -6.99 -9.12
CA GLY A 46 -7.68 -7.87 -8.09
C GLY A 46 -8.14 -9.21 -8.64
N GLU A 47 -7.28 -9.84 -9.43
CA GLU A 47 -7.51 -11.17 -9.98
C GLU A 47 -7.44 -12.25 -8.87
N VAL A 48 -8.27 -13.28 -9.04
CA VAL A 48 -8.49 -14.36 -8.06
C VAL A 48 -7.19 -15.16 -7.88
N GLY A 49 -6.72 -15.29 -6.62
CA GLY A 49 -5.46 -15.98 -6.27
C GLY A 49 -4.39 -15.07 -5.65
N SER A 50 -4.68 -13.79 -5.46
CA SER A 50 -3.83 -12.85 -4.72
C SER A 50 -4.35 -12.62 -3.30
N GLU A 51 -4.09 -13.55 -2.36
CA GLU A 51 -4.47 -13.35 -0.95
C GLU A 51 -3.95 -12.02 -0.38
N SER A 52 -2.74 -11.61 -0.79
CA SER A 52 -2.16 -10.29 -0.42
C SER A 52 -2.84 -9.11 -1.14
N GLY A 53 -3.36 -9.31 -2.35
CA GLY A 53 -4.01 -8.26 -3.14
C GLY A 53 -5.42 -7.91 -2.63
N ILE A 54 -6.15 -8.90 -2.10
CA ILE A 54 -7.49 -8.71 -1.53
C ILE A 54 -7.43 -7.71 -0.35
N GLY A 55 -6.45 -7.85 0.54
CA GLY A 55 -6.30 -6.97 1.70
C GLY A 55 -6.03 -5.51 1.33
N ILE A 56 -5.06 -5.27 0.45
CA ILE A 56 -4.68 -3.92 0.03
C ILE A 56 -5.83 -3.24 -0.73
N ARG A 57 -6.49 -3.98 -1.64
CA ARG A 57 -7.63 -3.45 -2.37
C ARG A 57 -8.78 -3.10 -1.46
N ASN A 58 -9.09 -3.93 -0.47
CA ASN A 58 -10.15 -3.64 0.50
C ASN A 58 -9.87 -2.35 1.29
N VAL A 59 -8.62 -2.13 1.70
CA VAL A 59 -8.22 -0.88 2.37
C VAL A 59 -8.34 0.30 1.41
N SER A 60 -7.81 0.19 0.19
CA SER A 60 -7.87 1.27 -0.80
C SER A 60 -9.30 1.63 -1.17
N SER A 61 -10.16 0.64 -1.44
CA SER A 61 -11.56 0.87 -1.78
C SER A 61 -12.32 1.53 -0.63
N ARG A 62 -12.07 1.14 0.63
CA ARG A 62 -12.69 1.80 1.79
C ARG A 62 -12.25 3.25 1.92
N ILE A 63 -10.94 3.52 1.79
CA ILE A 63 -10.41 4.88 1.83
C ILE A 63 -11.05 5.73 0.72
N GLN A 64 -11.16 5.19 -0.49
CA GLN A 64 -11.76 5.89 -1.62
C GLN A 64 -13.26 6.14 -1.48
N ILE A 65 -13.99 5.24 -0.82
CA ILE A 65 -15.41 5.44 -0.49
C ILE A 65 -15.58 6.64 0.44
N TYR A 66 -14.75 6.75 1.48
CA TYR A 66 -14.89 7.83 2.48
C TYR A 66 -14.32 9.17 2.00
N PHE A 67 -13.19 9.17 1.29
CA PHE A 67 -12.43 10.40 1.04
C PHE A 67 -12.33 10.77 -0.45
N GLY A 68 -12.80 9.90 -1.35
CA GLY A 68 -12.73 10.11 -2.79
C GLY A 68 -11.50 9.49 -3.46
N GLN A 69 -11.47 9.55 -4.80
CA GLN A 69 -10.51 8.82 -5.63
C GLN A 69 -9.06 9.31 -5.54
N ASP A 70 -8.83 10.50 -4.98
CA ASP A 70 -7.49 11.07 -4.75
C ASP A 70 -6.77 10.41 -3.55
N TYR A 71 -7.47 9.60 -2.78
CA TYR A 71 -6.96 8.88 -1.61
C TYR A 71 -6.96 7.37 -1.85
N GLY A 72 -6.22 6.63 -1.03
CA GLY A 72 -6.17 5.18 -1.13
C GLY A 72 -4.79 4.61 -0.84
N VAL A 73 -4.52 3.45 -1.42
CA VAL A 73 -3.24 2.76 -1.30
C VAL A 73 -2.61 2.63 -2.68
N SER A 74 -1.31 2.93 -2.77
CA SER A 74 -0.49 2.67 -3.94
C SER A 74 0.68 1.77 -3.57
N ILE A 75 1.11 0.93 -4.52
CA ILE A 75 2.23 0.00 -4.35
C ILE A 75 3.26 0.32 -5.42
N GLN A 76 4.52 0.41 -5.01
CA GLN A 76 5.68 0.44 -5.90
C GLN A 76 6.58 -0.70 -5.47
N SER A 77 7.00 -1.54 -6.40
CA SER A 77 7.89 -2.65 -6.08
C SER A 77 8.77 -2.98 -7.26
N VAL A 78 10.01 -3.35 -6.96
CA VAL A 78 10.98 -3.82 -7.93
C VAL A 78 11.49 -5.17 -7.43
N PRO A 79 11.48 -6.22 -8.28
CA PRO A 79 12.05 -7.52 -7.92
C PRO A 79 13.46 -7.37 -7.35
N ASP A 80 13.73 -8.07 -6.25
CA ASP A 80 14.99 -8.09 -5.52
C ASP A 80 15.44 -6.74 -4.90
N GLU A 81 14.63 -5.69 -4.99
CA GLU A 81 14.89 -4.40 -4.32
C GLU A 81 13.87 -4.07 -3.22
N GLY A 82 12.73 -4.76 -3.20
CA GLY A 82 11.72 -4.65 -2.15
C GLY A 82 10.42 -3.99 -2.58
N THR A 83 9.64 -3.52 -1.60
CA THR A 83 8.28 -2.99 -1.82
C THR A 83 8.07 -1.74 -0.99
N LEU A 84 7.50 -0.70 -1.61
CA LEU A 84 6.99 0.50 -0.98
C LEU A 84 5.48 0.55 -1.13
N ILE A 85 4.77 0.50 -0.01
CA ILE A 85 3.34 0.75 0.08
C ILE A 85 3.13 2.17 0.60
N ARG A 86 2.31 2.95 -0.10
CA ARG A 86 1.95 4.31 0.31
C ARG A 86 0.44 4.40 0.53
N ILE A 87 0.04 4.77 1.74
CA ILE A 87 -1.34 5.07 2.11
C ILE A 87 -1.49 6.59 2.16
N THR A 88 -2.45 7.12 1.41
CA THR A 88 -2.74 8.55 1.34
C THR A 88 -4.11 8.81 1.95
N LEU A 89 -4.17 9.67 2.96
CA LEU A 89 -5.37 10.09 3.67
C LEU A 89 -5.42 11.63 3.74
N PRO A 90 -6.60 12.26 3.96
CA PRO A 90 -6.65 13.67 4.30
C PRO A 90 -6.02 13.92 5.68
N THR A 91 -5.40 15.07 5.91
CA THR A 91 -4.86 15.44 7.24
C THR A 91 -5.94 15.84 8.23
N GLU A 92 -7.08 16.32 7.75
CA GLU A 92 -8.25 16.61 8.56
C GLU A 92 -9.37 15.65 8.16
N ILE A 93 -9.90 14.92 9.14
CA ILE A 93 -11.08 14.07 8.98
C ILE A 93 -12.20 14.76 9.75
N THR A 94 -13.20 15.24 9.03
CA THR A 94 -14.41 15.77 9.67
C THR A 94 -15.45 14.65 9.81
N GLY A 95 -16.36 14.77 10.78
CA GLY A 95 -17.38 13.74 11.01
C GLY A 95 -18.35 13.52 9.83
N GLU A 96 -18.40 14.47 8.89
CA GLU A 96 -19.18 14.37 7.65
C GLU A 96 -18.53 13.41 6.63
N ASP A 97 -17.20 13.27 6.63
CA ASP A 97 -16.45 12.40 5.70
C ASP A 97 -16.63 10.89 5.99
N ILE A 98 -17.23 10.52 7.13
CA ILE A 98 -17.35 9.13 7.60
C ILE A 98 -18.77 8.55 7.38
N LEU A 99 -19.74 9.37 6.96
CA LEU A 99 -21.16 9.02 6.91
C LEU A 99 -21.79 9.17 5.51
N GLU A 100 -21.43 8.29 4.57
CA GLU A 100 -22.26 7.82 3.45
C GLU A 100 -21.95 6.33 3.16
#